data_AF-A0A351WS23-F1
#
_entry.id   AF-A0A351WS23-F1
#
_cell.length_a   1.000
_cell.length_b   1.000
_cell.length_c   1.000
_cell.angle_alpha   90.00
_cell.angle_beta   90.00
_cell.angle_gamma   90.00
#
_symmetry.space_group_name_H-M   'P 1'
#
loop_
_entity.id
_entity.type
_entity.pdbx_description
1 polymer ?
#
loop_
_entity_poly.entity_id
_entity_poly.type
_entity_poly.pdbx_seq_one_letter_code
_entity_poly.pdbx_strand_id
1 'polypeptide(L)'
;MGFRPPPVTRYDVYLMDLVPDQAYGFTTDDGAPSGGSVSVGSYIEIDKSFSDPMFTVNGTYIPEQMLKVTAAHEFHHGIQFGYNYYFEFWYAEATATWMEDEVYDSVNQLYDYLDSYISHRDNYGVLEPLALNGPTDGASEYGRWIFNRYLAEKHGGREVVRAAWEKLATLRPGTSPTTSGGDIQMAPVLDTVLSASYGSSLAADFFELGKRIYARDWTTHTADLSLIPKQSNTASYSVYPVPSTTVTLPRYAFAFYRFAPSSTLPTLKLALTQGSGIKSALYKKSGGVVTEMDANSGGNSYTVNGFSSLKPASDEIVLVIANASATDGQQASFRTVSELFPGAPTGVSATAGNSQATVSFTPPASSGAGAITSYTVTAAPGGMTGTGTGNPVVVTGLSNGTPYTFTVTAANVYGSGAASSPSSSVTPFAGTLAGDCDNNGSVTISDVQSAINMFLGIKPVLACMDIDSSGGVSIAEVQKVINGFLNL
;
A
#
# COMPACT_ATOMS: atom_id res chain seq x y z
N MET A 1 16.00 -27.62 13.08
CA MET A 1 15.97 -26.21 12.64
C MET A 1 16.91 -25.89 11.47
N GLY A 2 18.06 -26.58 11.29
CA GLY A 2 18.90 -26.43 10.08
C GLY A 2 19.89 -25.25 10.09
N PHE A 3 19.97 -24.52 11.21
CA PHE A 3 20.97 -23.49 11.45
C PHE A 3 22.39 -24.10 11.56
N ARG A 4 23.41 -23.27 11.32
CA ARG A 4 24.79 -23.64 11.62
C ARG A 4 24.95 -23.85 13.13
N PRO A 5 25.68 -24.88 13.57
CA PRO A 5 25.97 -25.04 14.99
C PRO A 5 26.84 -23.86 15.49
N PRO A 6 26.86 -23.59 16.80
CA PRO A 6 27.83 -22.67 17.38
C PRO A 6 29.27 -23.04 17.00
N PRO A 7 30.22 -22.09 16.98
CA PRO A 7 31.55 -22.28 16.39
C PRO A 7 32.52 -23.07 17.29
N VAL A 8 31.99 -23.98 18.12
CA VAL A 8 32.74 -24.83 19.06
C VAL A 8 32.38 -26.30 18.88
N THR A 9 33.31 -27.21 19.15
CA THR A 9 33.11 -28.66 18.98
C THR A 9 32.23 -29.29 20.06
N ARG A 10 32.20 -28.67 21.25
CA ARG A 10 31.32 -28.96 22.38
C ARG A 10 30.91 -27.60 22.93
N TYR A 11 29.64 -27.47 23.29
CA TYR A 11 29.11 -26.21 23.80
C TYR A 11 29.04 -26.28 25.32
N ASP A 12 29.64 -25.29 25.98
CA ASP A 12 29.72 -25.26 27.44
C ASP A 12 28.42 -24.71 28.04
N VAL A 13 27.90 -25.43 29.05
CA VAL A 13 26.69 -25.06 29.78
C VAL A 13 26.98 -25.16 31.27
N TYR A 14 26.86 -24.03 31.96
CA TYR A 14 27.10 -23.90 33.38
C TYR A 14 25.76 -23.79 34.12
N LEU A 15 25.57 -24.64 35.13
CA LEU A 15 24.41 -24.58 36.02
C LEU A 15 24.71 -23.62 37.16
N MET A 16 23.99 -22.50 37.22
CA MET A 16 24.23 -21.40 38.15
C MET A 16 23.03 -21.16 39.08
N ASP A 17 23.23 -20.42 40.17
CA ASP A 17 22.12 -19.90 40.98
C ASP A 17 21.78 -18.50 40.47
N LEU A 18 20.78 -18.38 39.60
CA LEU A 18 20.48 -17.12 38.90
C LEU A 18 19.33 -16.33 39.55
N VAL A 19 18.79 -16.82 40.67
CA VAL A 19 17.81 -16.13 41.50
C VAL A 19 18.26 -14.70 41.88
N PRO A 20 19.53 -14.45 42.29
CA PRO A 20 19.98 -13.10 42.63
C PRO A 20 19.96 -12.12 41.44
N ASP A 21 20.20 -12.63 40.22
CA ASP A 21 20.26 -11.86 38.99
C ASP A 21 18.88 -11.68 38.32
N GLN A 22 17.85 -12.36 38.85
CA GLN A 22 16.49 -12.38 38.29
C GLN A 22 16.46 -12.80 36.82
N ALA A 23 17.36 -13.72 36.44
CA ALA A 23 17.52 -14.18 35.07
C ALA A 23 17.30 -15.69 34.97
N TYR A 24 16.71 -16.13 33.86
CA TYR A 24 16.47 -17.54 33.59
C TYR A 24 17.75 -18.22 33.07
N GLY A 25 18.48 -17.49 32.23
CA GLY A 25 19.75 -17.88 31.65
C GLY A 25 20.44 -16.69 31.02
N PHE A 26 21.68 -16.92 30.58
CA PHE A 26 22.49 -16.00 29.79
C PHE A 26 23.27 -16.79 28.76
N THR A 27 23.54 -16.13 27.63
CA THR A 27 24.56 -16.58 26.69
C THR A 27 25.65 -15.53 26.63
N THR A 28 26.83 -15.92 27.09
CA THR A 28 27.98 -15.03 27.22
C THR A 28 28.99 -15.35 26.13
N ASP A 29 29.43 -14.32 25.40
CA ASP A 29 30.44 -14.45 24.36
C ASP A 29 31.88 -14.50 24.91
N ASP A 30 32.81 -15.09 24.15
CA ASP A 30 34.24 -15.19 24.48
C ASP A 30 35.03 -13.88 24.22
N GLY A 31 34.34 -12.77 24.01
CA GLY A 31 34.88 -11.45 23.71
C GLY A 31 34.87 -11.12 22.21
N ALA A 32 34.76 -9.82 21.91
CA ALA A 32 34.61 -9.33 20.53
C ALA A 32 35.62 -9.95 19.54
N PRO A 33 35.15 -10.34 18.34
CA PRO A 33 35.98 -11.07 17.38
C PRO A 33 37.17 -10.22 16.88
N SER A 34 38.30 -10.87 16.65
CA SER A 34 39.53 -10.25 16.14
C SER A 34 39.90 -10.77 14.74
N GLY A 35 40.86 -10.11 14.07
CA GLY A 35 41.41 -10.60 12.80
C GLY A 35 40.43 -10.62 11.61
N GLY A 36 39.37 -9.80 11.65
CA GLY A 36 38.35 -9.74 10.60
C GLY A 36 37.29 -10.85 10.67
N SER A 37 37.34 -11.69 11.71
CA SER A 37 36.23 -12.58 12.07
C SER A 37 35.00 -11.77 12.46
N VAL A 38 33.83 -12.36 12.25
CA VAL A 38 32.56 -11.86 12.79
C VAL A 38 31.91 -12.85 13.73
N SER A 39 32.30 -14.11 13.70
CA SER A 39 31.80 -15.11 14.64
C SER A 39 32.67 -15.15 15.89
N VAL A 40 32.04 -15.39 17.03
CA VAL A 40 32.70 -15.58 18.32
C VAL A 40 32.20 -16.86 18.98
N GLY A 41 33.06 -17.50 19.77
CA GLY A 41 32.63 -18.54 20.70
C GLY A 41 31.76 -17.96 21.82
N SER A 42 31.01 -18.82 22.47
CA SER A 42 30.12 -18.45 23.57
C SER A 42 29.81 -19.66 24.43
N TYR A 43 29.26 -19.42 25.60
CA TYR A 43 28.78 -20.44 26.52
C TYR A 43 27.44 -20.02 27.15
N ILE A 44 26.72 -20.97 27.74
CA ILE A 44 25.45 -20.71 28.41
C ILE A 44 25.63 -20.83 29.92
N GLU A 45 25.02 -19.89 30.64
CA GLU A 45 24.75 -19.98 32.06
C GLU A 45 23.25 -20.12 32.25
N ILE A 46 22.79 -21.12 33.00
CA ILE A 46 21.35 -21.40 33.14
C ILE A 46 21.03 -21.76 34.58
N ASP A 47 19.84 -21.39 35.06
CA ASP A 47 19.48 -21.67 36.45
C ASP A 47 19.54 -23.19 36.74
N LYS A 48 20.14 -23.53 37.87
CA LYS A 48 20.41 -24.91 38.28
C LYS A 48 19.14 -25.72 38.58
N SER A 49 17.99 -25.06 38.81
CA SER A 49 16.81 -25.74 39.35
C SER A 49 15.47 -25.30 38.79
N PHE A 50 15.33 -24.04 38.34
CA PHE A 50 14.06 -23.39 38.00
C PHE A 50 12.97 -23.55 39.07
N SER A 51 13.37 -23.80 40.32
CA SER A 51 12.47 -24.18 41.40
C SER A 51 11.90 -22.98 42.17
N ASP A 52 12.51 -21.81 41.98
CA ASP A 52 11.98 -20.56 42.52
C ASP A 52 10.68 -20.14 41.80
N PRO A 53 9.66 -19.66 42.52
CA PRO A 53 8.41 -19.15 41.93
C PRO A 53 8.60 -18.07 40.86
N MET A 54 9.69 -17.31 40.89
CA MET A 54 9.97 -16.30 39.85
C MET A 54 10.09 -16.91 38.46
N PHE A 55 10.59 -18.15 38.38
CA PHE A 55 10.82 -18.84 37.12
C PHE A 55 9.58 -19.56 36.60
N THR A 56 8.73 -20.05 37.50
CA THR A 56 7.57 -20.88 37.13
C THR A 56 6.33 -20.06 36.78
N VAL A 57 6.46 -18.73 36.65
CA VAL A 57 5.34 -17.79 36.50
C VAL A 57 4.28 -18.06 37.56
N ASN A 58 4.71 -18.03 38.83
CA ASN A 58 3.89 -18.36 40.01
C ASN A 58 3.23 -19.74 39.96
N GLY A 59 3.94 -20.74 39.43
CA GLY A 59 3.48 -22.13 39.35
C GLY A 59 2.59 -22.45 38.14
N THR A 60 2.47 -21.54 37.18
CA THR A 60 1.80 -21.80 35.88
C THR A 60 2.56 -22.87 35.08
N TYR A 61 3.89 -22.84 35.14
CA TYR A 61 4.77 -23.79 34.46
C TYR A 61 5.57 -24.61 35.45
N ILE A 62 5.88 -25.87 35.11
CA ILE A 62 6.79 -26.67 35.93
C ILE A 62 8.27 -26.36 35.61
N PRO A 63 9.21 -26.56 36.54
CA PRO A 63 10.63 -26.24 36.32
C PRO A 63 11.23 -26.86 35.04
N GLU A 64 10.83 -28.09 34.69
CA GLU A 64 11.29 -28.75 33.46
C GLU A 64 10.84 -28.03 32.18
N GLN A 65 9.63 -27.45 32.17
CA GLN A 65 9.14 -26.68 31.03
C GLN A 65 9.97 -25.41 30.85
N MET A 66 10.26 -24.70 31.95
CA MET A 66 11.05 -23.48 31.92
C MET A 66 12.49 -23.74 31.50
N LEU A 67 13.12 -24.80 32.05
CA LEU A 67 14.44 -25.24 31.60
C LEU A 67 14.47 -25.49 30.09
N LYS A 68 13.44 -26.13 29.53
CA LYS A 68 13.38 -26.43 28.09
C LYS A 68 13.37 -25.16 27.24
N VAL A 69 12.42 -24.25 27.49
CA VAL A 69 12.31 -23.01 26.70
C VAL A 69 13.53 -22.11 26.89
N THR A 70 14.03 -21.95 28.11
CA THR A 70 15.27 -21.19 28.37
C THR A 70 16.47 -21.83 27.67
N ALA A 71 16.63 -23.15 27.72
CA ALA A 71 17.72 -23.81 26.99
C ALA A 71 17.62 -23.63 25.47
N ALA A 72 16.41 -23.63 24.89
CA ALA A 72 16.22 -23.36 23.46
C ALA A 72 16.57 -21.90 23.11
N HIS A 73 16.12 -20.96 23.93
CA HIS A 73 16.39 -19.53 23.79
C HIS A 73 17.89 -19.24 23.81
N GLU A 74 18.56 -19.64 24.89
CA GLU A 74 19.99 -19.38 25.10
C GLU A 74 20.87 -20.12 24.08
N PHE A 75 20.51 -21.36 23.72
CA PHE A 75 21.22 -22.06 22.65
C PHE A 75 21.08 -21.37 21.30
N HIS A 76 19.98 -20.65 21.06
CA HIS A 76 19.83 -19.85 19.86
C HIS A 76 20.78 -18.64 19.84
N HIS A 77 21.01 -17.97 20.96
CA HIS A 77 22.06 -16.94 21.04
C HIS A 77 23.45 -17.50 20.71
N GLY A 78 23.77 -18.71 21.19
CA GLY A 78 25.03 -19.37 20.82
C GLY A 78 25.18 -19.62 19.32
N ILE A 79 24.07 -19.95 18.66
CA ILE A 79 24.01 -20.04 17.19
C ILE A 79 24.23 -18.66 16.55
N GLN A 80 23.57 -17.61 17.06
CA GLN A 80 23.65 -16.25 16.53
C GLN A 80 25.07 -15.69 16.62
N PHE A 81 25.77 -15.86 17.75
CA PHE A 81 27.19 -15.52 17.90
C PHE A 81 28.09 -16.28 16.91
N GLY A 82 27.72 -17.51 16.55
CA GLY A 82 28.35 -18.26 15.48
C GLY A 82 28.11 -17.70 14.07
N TYR A 83 27.01 -17.00 13.85
CA TYR A 83 26.73 -16.32 12.59
C TYR A 83 27.43 -14.97 12.49
N ASN A 84 27.20 -14.07 13.45
CA ASN A 84 27.81 -12.75 13.48
C ASN A 84 27.60 -12.08 14.85
N TYR A 85 28.66 -11.65 15.52
CA TYR A 85 28.64 -10.94 16.79
C TYR A 85 27.93 -9.58 16.72
N TYR A 86 27.94 -8.92 15.56
CA TYR A 86 27.41 -7.57 15.37
C TYR A 86 25.94 -7.58 14.92
N PHE A 87 25.09 -8.35 15.59
CA PHE A 87 23.64 -8.38 15.31
C PHE A 87 22.90 -7.28 16.08
N GLU A 88 21.79 -6.78 15.54
CA GLU A 88 20.88 -5.93 16.31
C GLU A 88 20.15 -6.75 17.39
N PHE A 89 20.22 -6.27 18.62
CA PHE A 89 19.63 -6.90 19.81
C PHE A 89 18.15 -7.30 19.63
N TRP A 90 17.29 -6.40 19.13
CA TRP A 90 15.85 -6.67 19.03
C TRP A 90 15.52 -7.92 18.19
N TYR A 91 16.31 -8.21 17.13
CA TYR A 91 16.07 -9.36 16.26
C TYR A 91 16.70 -10.63 16.80
N ALA A 92 17.82 -10.50 17.52
CA ALA A 92 18.42 -11.59 18.27
C ALA A 92 17.41 -12.16 19.28
N GLU A 93 16.83 -11.30 20.12
CA GLU A 93 15.79 -11.66 21.08
C GLU A 93 14.54 -12.21 20.39
N ALA A 94 14.01 -11.51 19.37
CA ALA A 94 12.79 -11.96 18.68
C ALA A 94 12.93 -13.35 18.03
N THR A 95 14.13 -13.71 17.55
CA THR A 95 14.36 -15.05 16.98
C THR A 95 14.66 -16.09 18.05
N ALA A 96 15.33 -15.73 19.16
CA ALA A 96 15.55 -16.60 20.31
C ALA A 96 14.24 -16.95 21.02
N THR A 97 13.34 -15.98 21.23
CA THR A 97 11.99 -16.23 21.76
C THR A 97 11.13 -17.05 20.80
N TRP A 98 11.19 -16.76 19.49
CA TRP A 98 10.48 -17.59 18.51
C TRP A 98 10.97 -19.05 18.52
N MET A 99 12.24 -19.28 18.90
CA MET A 99 12.75 -20.64 19.01
C MET A 99 12.10 -21.48 20.11
N GLU A 100 11.56 -20.84 21.14
CA GLU A 100 10.83 -21.52 22.21
C GLU A 100 9.58 -22.22 21.65
N ASP A 101 8.82 -21.51 20.81
CA ASP A 101 7.62 -22.02 20.11
C ASP A 101 7.96 -23.15 19.14
N GLU A 102 9.06 -23.01 18.38
CA GLU A 102 9.43 -23.97 17.33
C GLU A 102 10.03 -25.28 17.85
N VAL A 103 10.69 -25.26 19.02
CA VAL A 103 11.32 -26.45 19.62
C VAL A 103 10.43 -27.06 20.69
N TYR A 104 9.73 -26.23 21.45
CA TYR A 104 8.93 -26.63 22.60
C TYR A 104 7.52 -26.02 22.59
N ASP A 105 6.83 -26.11 21.44
CA ASP A 105 5.44 -25.68 21.16
C ASP A 105 4.43 -25.86 22.32
N SER A 106 4.54 -26.94 23.09
CA SER A 106 3.64 -27.17 24.25
C SER A 106 3.87 -26.23 25.46
N VAL A 107 4.90 -25.38 25.44
CA VAL A 107 5.27 -24.47 26.54
C VAL A 107 5.05 -23.03 26.10
N ASN A 108 3.83 -22.55 26.30
CA ASN A 108 3.34 -21.27 25.78
C ASN A 108 3.72 -20.03 26.62
N GLN A 109 4.85 -20.03 27.32
CA GLN A 109 5.25 -18.89 28.15
C GLN A 109 5.53 -17.65 27.30
N LEU A 110 6.08 -17.83 26.09
CA LEU A 110 6.38 -16.72 25.20
C LEU A 110 5.16 -15.86 24.79
N TYR A 111 3.94 -16.38 24.92
CA TYR A 111 2.72 -15.63 24.62
C TYR A 111 2.48 -14.50 25.63
N ASP A 112 3.02 -14.61 26.84
CA ASP A 112 2.93 -13.57 27.87
C ASP A 112 3.66 -12.28 27.44
N TYR A 113 4.68 -12.40 26.59
CA TYR A 113 5.41 -11.25 26.03
C TYR A 113 4.64 -10.51 24.93
N LEU A 114 3.59 -11.11 24.35
CA LEU A 114 2.89 -10.50 23.22
C LEU A 114 2.17 -9.21 23.61
N ASP A 115 1.71 -9.05 24.84
CA ASP A 115 1.00 -7.82 25.24
C ASP A 115 1.95 -6.60 25.27
N SER A 116 3.20 -6.83 25.68
CA SER A 116 4.30 -5.85 25.63
C SER A 116 4.68 -5.43 24.20
N TYR A 117 4.18 -6.11 23.18
CA TYR A 117 4.35 -5.72 21.78
C TYR A 117 3.03 -5.24 21.16
N ILE A 118 1.98 -6.07 21.18
CA ILE A 118 0.70 -5.87 20.50
C ILE A 118 -0.18 -4.80 21.15
N SER A 119 0.00 -4.55 22.44
CA SER A 119 -0.74 -3.55 23.22
C SER A 119 0.21 -2.59 23.95
N HIS A 120 1.45 -2.45 23.46
CA HIS A 120 2.51 -1.73 24.16
C HIS A 120 2.08 -0.32 24.56
N ARG A 121 2.35 0.03 25.81
CA ARG A 121 2.12 1.37 26.34
C ARG A 121 3.41 1.92 26.90
N ASP A 122 3.65 3.20 26.64
CA ASP A 122 4.74 3.93 27.27
C ASP A 122 4.56 4.00 28.80
N ASN A 123 5.56 4.54 29.49
CA ASN A 123 5.54 4.71 30.95
C ASN A 123 4.40 5.63 31.46
N TYR A 124 3.68 6.31 30.56
CA TYR A 124 2.52 7.16 30.88
C TYR A 124 1.18 6.48 30.55
N GLY A 125 1.20 5.23 30.09
CA GLY A 125 0.02 4.46 29.70
C GLY A 125 -0.52 4.84 28.32
N VAL A 126 0.22 5.58 27.50
CA VAL A 126 -0.15 5.93 26.13
C VAL A 126 0.18 4.77 25.21
N LEU A 127 -0.78 4.36 24.38
CA LEU A 127 -0.57 3.29 23.40
C LEU A 127 0.41 3.77 22.32
N GLU A 128 1.53 3.06 22.19
CA GLU A 128 2.53 3.33 21.18
C GLU A 128 2.22 2.56 19.87
N PRO A 129 2.63 3.07 18.70
CA PRO A 129 2.56 2.30 17.46
C PRO A 129 3.36 0.99 17.55
N LEU A 130 2.82 -0.10 17.00
CA LEU A 130 3.52 -1.38 16.94
C LEU A 130 4.65 -1.28 15.93
N ALA A 131 5.87 -1.05 16.39
CA ALA A 131 7.06 -0.88 15.55
C ALA A 131 7.96 -2.12 15.53
N LEU A 132 8.46 -2.50 14.35
CA LEU A 132 9.36 -3.64 14.18
C LEU A 132 10.66 -3.47 14.97
N ASN A 133 11.28 -2.29 14.84
CA ASN A 133 12.55 -1.94 15.45
C ASN A 133 12.46 -0.63 16.27
N GLY A 134 11.32 -0.43 16.94
CA GLY A 134 11.16 0.63 17.93
C GLY A 134 11.99 0.36 19.19
N PRO A 135 11.89 1.24 20.21
CA PRO A 135 12.54 1.03 21.50
C PRO A 135 12.25 -0.36 22.09
N THR A 136 13.22 -0.91 22.79
CA THR A 136 13.12 -2.18 23.54
C THR A 136 12.82 -1.85 25.00
N ASP A 137 11.54 -1.64 25.29
CA ASP A 137 11.00 -1.40 26.62
C ASP A 137 9.93 -2.44 26.98
N GLY A 138 9.75 -2.67 28.28
CA GLY A 138 8.68 -3.52 28.80
C GLY A 138 8.68 -4.98 28.32
N ALA A 139 9.82 -5.53 27.89
CA ALA A 139 9.94 -6.86 27.27
C ALA A 139 9.38 -6.97 25.83
N SER A 140 9.25 -5.84 25.11
CA SER A 140 8.74 -5.81 23.73
C SER A 140 9.64 -6.55 22.73
N GLU A 141 10.95 -6.63 22.99
CA GLU A 141 11.92 -7.40 22.19
C GLU A 141 11.56 -8.88 22.09
N TYR A 142 11.13 -9.48 23.19
CA TYR A 142 10.67 -10.86 23.22
C TYR A 142 9.34 -10.97 22.45
N GLY A 143 8.37 -10.07 22.71
CA GLY A 143 7.05 -10.09 22.05
C GLY A 143 7.08 -9.95 20.52
N ARG A 144 8.16 -9.41 19.94
CA ARG A 144 8.36 -9.32 18.48
C ARG A 144 8.55 -10.68 17.80
N TRP A 145 8.71 -11.76 18.56
CA TRP A 145 8.83 -13.13 18.04
C TRP A 145 7.77 -13.50 17.01
N ILE A 146 6.55 -12.96 17.16
CA ILE A 146 5.41 -13.22 16.30
C ILE A 146 5.66 -12.84 14.83
N PHE A 147 6.59 -11.91 14.57
CA PHE A 147 7.01 -11.59 13.22
C PHE A 147 7.73 -12.77 12.53
N ASN A 148 8.57 -13.51 13.25
CA ASN A 148 9.27 -14.67 12.69
C ASN A 148 8.31 -15.83 12.42
N ARG A 149 7.28 -16.01 13.27
CA ARG A 149 6.16 -16.93 12.97
C ARG A 149 5.44 -16.54 11.69
N TYR A 150 5.11 -15.24 11.52
CA TYR A 150 4.52 -14.76 10.28
C TYR A 150 5.40 -15.07 9.06
N LEU A 151 6.70 -14.77 9.13
CA LEU A 151 7.62 -15.03 8.03
C LEU A 151 7.66 -16.52 7.68
N ALA A 152 7.76 -17.39 8.69
CA ALA A 152 7.80 -18.84 8.49
C ALA A 152 6.51 -19.36 7.82
N GLU A 153 5.33 -18.95 8.30
CA GLU A 153 4.06 -19.31 7.68
C GLU A 153 3.95 -18.80 6.23
N LYS A 154 4.32 -17.52 6.01
CA LYS A 154 4.18 -16.85 4.71
C LYS A 154 5.08 -17.48 3.65
N HIS A 155 6.29 -17.86 4.03
CA HIS A 155 7.35 -18.28 3.11
C HIS A 155 7.59 -19.79 3.11
N GLY A 156 6.68 -20.56 3.71
CA GLY A 156 6.67 -22.02 3.61
C GLY A 156 7.66 -22.73 4.53
N GLY A 157 8.15 -22.06 5.57
CA GLY A 157 8.99 -22.66 6.61
C GLY A 157 10.00 -21.69 7.23
N ARG A 158 10.69 -22.21 8.25
CA ARG A 158 11.75 -21.54 9.04
C ARG A 158 12.98 -21.09 8.25
N GLU A 159 13.11 -21.54 7.00
CA GLU A 159 14.22 -21.29 6.11
C GLU A 159 14.42 -19.80 5.83
N VAL A 160 13.34 -19.01 5.84
CA VAL A 160 13.41 -17.54 5.69
C VAL A 160 14.14 -16.86 6.85
N VAL A 161 13.85 -17.28 8.09
CA VAL A 161 14.51 -16.76 9.29
C VAL A 161 15.98 -17.17 9.28
N ARG A 162 16.28 -18.43 8.95
CA ARG A 162 17.66 -18.90 8.80
C ARG A 162 18.42 -18.14 7.72
N ALA A 163 17.78 -17.84 6.59
CA ALA A 163 18.40 -17.10 5.49
C ALA A 163 18.79 -15.67 5.90
N ALA A 164 18.04 -15.02 6.81
CA ALA A 164 18.42 -13.74 7.39
C ALA A 164 19.74 -13.82 8.17
N TRP A 165 19.89 -14.83 9.02
CA TRP A 165 21.13 -15.08 9.77
C TRP A 165 22.30 -15.48 8.86
N GLU A 166 22.05 -16.32 7.84
CA GLU A 166 23.06 -16.66 6.82
C GLU A 166 23.52 -15.44 6.02
N LYS A 167 22.60 -14.52 5.70
CA LYS A 167 22.95 -13.24 5.07
C LYS A 167 23.79 -12.38 6.00
N LEU A 168 23.39 -12.22 7.27
CA LEU A 168 24.13 -11.43 8.25
C LEU A 168 25.58 -11.93 8.41
N ALA A 169 25.82 -13.23 8.37
CA ALA A 169 27.16 -13.83 8.43
C ALA A 169 28.14 -13.30 7.36
N THR A 170 27.60 -12.85 6.22
CA THR A 170 28.39 -12.31 5.11
C THR A 170 28.79 -10.85 5.29
N LEU A 171 28.20 -10.16 6.27
CA LEU A 171 28.32 -8.72 6.45
C LEU A 171 29.40 -8.35 7.47
N ARG A 172 29.83 -7.07 7.43
CA ARG A 172 30.86 -6.51 8.31
C ARG A 172 30.44 -5.10 8.73
N PRO A 173 30.59 -4.70 10.01
CA PRO A 173 30.18 -3.37 10.48
C PRO A 173 30.78 -2.21 9.68
N GLY A 174 32.04 -2.30 9.26
CA GLY A 174 32.71 -1.23 8.49
C GLY A 174 32.25 -1.06 7.03
N THR A 175 31.37 -1.93 6.53
CA THR A 175 30.89 -1.90 5.13
C THR A 175 29.38 -2.09 5.01
N SER A 176 28.68 -2.19 6.14
CA SER A 176 27.24 -2.42 6.21
C SER A 176 26.57 -1.28 6.97
N PRO A 177 25.28 -0.99 6.74
CA PRO A 177 24.53 -0.06 7.58
C PRO A 177 24.53 -0.55 9.03
N THR A 178 24.86 0.34 9.97
CA THR A 178 24.90 0.02 11.40
C THR A 178 24.01 0.93 12.22
N THR A 179 23.61 0.47 13.41
CA THR A 179 23.05 1.30 14.47
C THR A 179 24.10 2.28 14.99
N SER A 180 23.67 3.22 15.85
CA SER A 180 24.60 4.06 16.61
C SER A 180 25.51 3.27 17.55
N GLY A 181 25.11 2.05 17.94
CA GLY A 181 25.91 1.13 18.75
C GLY A 181 26.95 0.34 17.96
N GLY A 182 26.91 0.38 16.63
CA GLY A 182 27.83 -0.35 15.75
C GLY A 182 27.32 -1.70 15.25
N ASP A 183 26.15 -2.14 15.69
CA ASP A 183 25.52 -3.39 15.24
C ASP A 183 24.98 -3.24 13.82
N ILE A 184 25.06 -4.32 13.04
CA ILE A 184 24.57 -4.34 11.67
C ILE A 184 23.04 -4.34 11.67
N GLN A 185 22.45 -3.40 10.94
CA GLN A 185 21.00 -3.25 10.92
C GLN A 185 20.30 -4.45 10.30
N MET A 186 19.31 -5.02 11.00
CA MET A 186 18.62 -6.22 10.53
C MET A 186 17.52 -5.93 9.52
N ALA A 187 16.92 -4.74 9.53
CA ALA A 187 15.91 -4.38 8.54
C ALA A 187 16.43 -4.44 7.09
N PRO A 188 17.59 -3.86 6.73
CA PRO A 188 18.19 -4.04 5.39
C PRO A 188 18.57 -5.49 5.06
N VAL A 189 18.99 -6.28 6.07
CA VAL A 189 19.32 -7.70 5.91
C VAL A 189 18.08 -8.50 5.50
N LEU A 190 16.99 -8.32 6.26
CA LEU A 190 15.70 -8.95 6.00
C LEU A 190 15.18 -8.56 4.62
N ASP A 191 15.17 -7.27 4.30
CA ASP A 191 14.67 -6.79 3.01
C ASP A 191 15.47 -7.37 1.82
N THR A 192 16.79 -7.49 1.97
CA THR A 192 17.66 -8.13 0.97
C THR A 192 17.29 -9.59 0.76
N VAL A 193 17.10 -10.35 1.84
CA VAL A 193 16.76 -11.78 1.78
C VAL A 193 15.39 -11.99 1.15
N LEU A 194 14.39 -11.25 1.61
CA LEU A 194 13.01 -11.34 1.13
C LEU A 194 12.91 -11.01 -0.36
N SER A 195 13.59 -9.94 -0.78
CA SER A 195 13.60 -9.50 -2.18
C SER A 195 14.33 -10.46 -3.10
N ALA A 196 15.47 -11.01 -2.66
CA ALA A 196 16.30 -11.86 -3.50
C ALA A 196 15.79 -13.30 -3.63
N SER A 197 15.17 -13.84 -2.57
CA SER A 197 14.92 -15.29 -2.47
C SER A 197 13.47 -15.67 -2.26
N TYR A 198 12.60 -14.73 -1.86
CA TYR A 198 11.22 -15.03 -1.45
C TYR A 198 10.16 -14.23 -2.23
N GLY A 199 10.56 -13.42 -3.22
CA GLY A 199 9.63 -12.67 -4.08
C GLY A 199 8.77 -11.66 -3.31
N SER A 200 9.23 -11.21 -2.13
CA SER A 200 8.56 -10.24 -1.27
C SER A 200 9.52 -9.09 -0.92
N SER A 201 9.17 -8.28 0.07
CA SER A 201 10.06 -7.27 0.67
C SER A 201 9.71 -7.12 2.14
N LEU A 202 10.61 -6.54 2.94
CA LEU A 202 10.31 -6.26 4.34
C LEU A 202 9.08 -5.36 4.46
N ALA A 203 8.94 -4.39 3.56
CA ALA A 203 7.78 -3.51 3.50
C ALA A 203 6.46 -4.27 3.27
N ALA A 204 6.44 -5.20 2.31
CA ALA A 204 5.24 -5.98 1.99
C ALA A 204 4.87 -6.95 3.13
N ASP A 205 5.86 -7.68 3.62
CA ASP A 205 5.66 -8.69 4.68
C ASP A 205 5.31 -8.06 6.01
N PHE A 206 5.93 -6.94 6.36
CA PHE A 206 5.55 -6.19 7.54
C PHE A 206 4.10 -5.72 7.41
N PHE A 207 3.70 -5.10 6.30
CA PHE A 207 2.31 -4.68 6.12
C PHE A 207 1.29 -5.83 6.29
N GLU A 208 1.60 -7.01 5.75
CA GLU A 208 0.78 -8.21 5.92
C GLU A 208 0.80 -8.78 7.36
N LEU A 209 1.87 -8.62 8.13
CA LEU A 209 1.87 -8.91 9.57
C LEU A 209 0.82 -8.06 10.30
N GLY A 210 0.77 -6.74 10.06
CA GLY A 210 -0.21 -5.85 10.70
C GLY A 210 -1.66 -6.23 10.37
N LYS A 211 -1.89 -6.66 9.13
CA LYS A 211 -3.15 -7.25 8.67
C LYS A 211 -3.49 -8.54 9.44
N ARG A 212 -2.54 -9.46 9.57
CA ARG A 212 -2.71 -10.74 10.27
C ARG A 212 -2.94 -10.58 11.77
N ILE A 213 -2.30 -9.62 12.42
CA ILE A 213 -2.53 -9.31 13.84
C ILE A 213 -4.02 -8.96 14.07
N TYR A 214 -4.61 -8.15 13.18
CA TYR A 214 -6.03 -7.81 13.26
C TYR A 214 -6.95 -8.98 12.88
N ALA A 215 -6.70 -9.61 11.72
CA ALA A 215 -7.56 -10.65 11.16
C ALA A 215 -7.50 -11.96 11.96
N ARG A 216 -6.40 -12.18 12.68
CA ARG A 216 -6.09 -13.39 13.46
C ARG A 216 -6.12 -14.66 12.60
N ASP A 217 -5.73 -14.55 11.34
CA ASP A 217 -5.74 -15.61 10.33
C ASP A 217 -4.42 -16.39 10.28
N TRP A 218 -3.93 -16.80 11.44
CA TRP A 218 -2.74 -17.64 11.59
C TRP A 218 -3.02 -19.08 11.15
N THR A 219 -2.04 -19.70 10.49
CA THR A 219 -2.20 -21.02 9.87
C THR A 219 -1.45 -22.14 10.59
N THR A 220 -0.45 -21.82 11.40
CA THR A 220 0.22 -22.77 12.30
C THR A 220 -0.17 -22.47 13.75
N HIS A 221 0.16 -23.39 14.67
CA HIS A 221 -0.20 -23.34 16.11
C HIS A 221 -1.63 -22.85 16.37
N THR A 222 -2.59 -23.46 15.67
CA THR A 222 -3.99 -23.00 15.67
C THR A 222 -4.70 -23.24 17.01
N ALA A 223 -4.14 -24.09 17.87
CA ALA A 223 -4.64 -24.34 19.22
C ALA A 223 -4.41 -23.14 20.14
N ASP A 224 -3.37 -22.35 19.88
CA ASP A 224 -2.88 -21.29 20.78
C ASP A 224 -3.35 -19.91 20.35
N LEU A 225 -4.18 -19.80 19.30
CA LEU A 225 -4.64 -18.52 18.77
C LEU A 225 -5.41 -17.70 19.79
N SER A 226 -6.02 -18.30 20.82
CA SER A 226 -6.66 -17.55 21.90
C SER A 226 -5.67 -16.82 22.82
N LEU A 227 -4.41 -17.26 22.85
CA LEU A 227 -3.35 -16.68 23.67
C LEU A 227 -2.76 -15.41 23.04
N ILE A 228 -2.86 -15.25 21.72
CA ILE A 228 -2.45 -14.01 21.05
C ILE A 228 -3.41 -12.88 21.50
N PRO A 229 -2.94 -11.81 22.15
CA PRO A 229 -3.82 -10.72 22.57
C PRO A 229 -4.48 -10.05 21.37
N LYS A 230 -5.63 -9.41 21.60
CA LYS A 230 -6.24 -8.57 20.57
C LYS A 230 -5.48 -7.25 20.52
N GLN A 231 -5.26 -6.75 19.30
CA GLN A 231 -4.64 -5.44 19.12
C GLN A 231 -5.46 -4.34 19.79
N SER A 232 -4.76 -3.40 20.41
CA SER A 232 -5.36 -2.19 20.94
C SER A 232 -5.64 -1.19 19.80
N ASN A 233 -6.79 -0.51 19.86
CA ASN A 233 -7.12 0.54 18.91
C ASN A 233 -6.51 1.87 19.37
N THR A 234 -5.74 2.51 18.50
CA THR A 234 -5.21 3.86 18.70
C THR A 234 -6.32 4.88 18.94
N ALA A 235 -7.43 4.77 18.21
CA ALA A 235 -8.65 5.51 18.51
C ALA A 235 -9.90 4.75 18.07
N SER A 236 -11.03 5.09 18.69
CA SER A 236 -12.35 4.57 18.33
C SER A 236 -13.34 5.72 18.09
N TYR A 237 -14.03 5.69 16.95
CA TYR A 237 -15.00 6.71 16.54
C TYR A 237 -16.41 6.14 16.54
N SER A 238 -17.35 6.86 17.17
CA SER A 238 -18.79 6.55 17.15
C SER A 238 -19.66 7.73 16.72
N VAL A 239 -19.04 8.88 16.46
CA VAL A 239 -19.70 10.11 16.01
C VAL A 239 -19.22 10.44 14.59
N TYR A 240 -20.17 10.78 13.72
CA TYR A 240 -19.93 11.05 12.31
C TYR A 240 -20.46 12.44 11.92
N PRO A 241 -19.77 13.18 11.03
CA PRO A 241 -18.52 12.81 10.38
C PRO A 241 -17.30 12.85 11.32
N VAL A 242 -16.38 11.92 11.14
CA VAL A 242 -15.04 11.96 11.72
C VAL A 242 -14.23 13.03 10.99
N PRO A 243 -13.76 14.10 11.68
CA PRO A 243 -12.94 15.12 11.06
C PRO A 243 -11.58 14.56 10.65
N SER A 244 -10.84 15.32 9.83
CA SER A 244 -9.49 14.93 9.42
C SER A 244 -8.60 14.68 10.62
N THR A 245 -8.14 13.44 10.75
CA THR A 245 -7.20 13.00 11.78
C THR A 245 -5.86 12.70 11.10
N THR A 246 -4.79 13.32 11.58
CA THR A 246 -3.42 13.06 11.12
C THR A 246 -2.76 12.03 12.04
N VAL A 247 -2.01 11.12 11.42
CA VAL A 247 -1.26 10.05 12.06
C VAL A 247 0.19 10.18 11.63
N THR A 248 1.10 10.12 12.59
CA THR A 248 2.55 10.10 12.34
C THR A 248 3.09 8.78 12.88
N LEU A 249 3.75 8.00 12.04
CA LEU A 249 4.27 6.68 12.42
C LEU A 249 5.80 6.65 12.29
N PRO A 250 6.52 6.02 13.24
CA PRO A 250 7.92 5.69 13.06
C PRO A 250 8.08 4.66 11.92
N ARG A 251 9.31 4.41 11.49
CA ARG A 251 9.63 3.39 10.49
C ARG A 251 9.05 2.04 10.90
N TYR A 252 8.62 1.25 9.91
CA TYR A 252 8.05 -0.08 10.13
C TYR A 252 7.13 -0.13 11.35
N ALA A 253 6.02 0.63 11.32
CA ALA A 253 5.04 0.62 12.41
C ALA A 253 3.57 0.59 11.96
N PHE A 254 2.68 0.10 12.81
CA PHE A 254 1.22 0.09 12.58
C PHE A 254 0.43 0.88 13.63
N ALA A 255 -0.75 1.35 13.23
CA ALA A 255 -1.80 1.86 14.10
C ALA A 255 -3.18 1.37 13.64
N PHE A 256 -4.10 1.18 14.60
CA PHE A 256 -5.44 0.64 14.37
C PHE A 256 -6.51 1.66 14.75
N TYR A 257 -7.42 1.97 13.83
CA TYR A 257 -8.51 2.93 14.06
C TYR A 257 -9.86 2.27 13.86
N ARG A 258 -10.66 2.25 14.93
CA ARG A 258 -11.98 1.62 14.93
C ARG A 258 -13.08 2.63 14.60
N PHE A 259 -14.01 2.24 13.74
CA PHE A 259 -15.24 2.98 13.43
C PHE A 259 -16.44 2.12 13.84
N ALA A 260 -17.10 2.54 14.91
CA ALA A 260 -18.29 1.89 15.43
C ALA A 260 -19.48 2.12 14.48
N PRO A 261 -20.24 1.08 14.11
CA PRO A 261 -21.44 1.20 13.29
C PRO A 261 -22.41 2.29 13.74
N SER A 262 -23.00 3.02 12.78
CA SER A 262 -24.00 4.05 13.03
C SER A 262 -25.27 3.79 12.22
N SER A 263 -26.42 3.70 12.89
CA SER A 263 -27.72 3.45 12.26
C SER A 263 -28.18 4.57 11.32
N THR A 264 -27.63 5.78 11.46
CA THR A 264 -27.97 6.96 10.64
C THR A 264 -27.09 7.10 9.40
N LEU A 265 -26.04 6.28 9.27
CA LEU A 265 -25.09 6.34 8.16
C LEU A 265 -25.14 5.04 7.34
N PRO A 266 -25.89 4.99 6.22
CA PRO A 266 -26.01 3.79 5.40
C PRO A 266 -24.69 3.28 4.83
N THR A 267 -23.79 4.20 4.48
CA THR A 267 -22.51 3.90 3.84
C THR A 267 -21.41 4.71 4.53
N LEU A 268 -20.36 4.02 4.98
CA LEU A 268 -19.15 4.68 5.47
C LEU A 268 -18.19 4.90 4.29
N LYS A 269 -17.86 6.15 4.00
CA LYS A 269 -16.83 6.51 3.02
C LYS A 269 -15.63 7.10 3.75
N LEU A 270 -14.47 6.48 3.63
CA LEU A 270 -13.22 6.95 4.20
C LEU A 270 -12.32 7.51 3.10
N ALA A 271 -11.91 8.75 3.26
CA ALA A 271 -10.89 9.38 2.43
C ALA A 271 -9.55 9.36 3.18
N LEU A 272 -8.49 8.94 2.50
CA LEU A 272 -7.13 8.90 3.03
C LEU A 272 -6.20 9.77 2.21
N THR A 273 -5.26 10.43 2.89
CA THR A 273 -4.05 10.97 2.29
C THR A 273 -2.88 10.17 2.84
N GLN A 274 -2.12 9.50 1.98
CA GLN A 274 -1.04 8.62 2.37
C GLN A 274 0.29 9.23 1.95
N GLY A 275 1.21 9.41 2.90
CA GLY A 275 2.59 9.78 2.63
C GLY A 275 3.37 8.65 1.94
N SER A 276 4.62 8.93 1.58
CA SER A 276 5.50 7.92 0.99
C SER A 276 5.70 6.76 1.95
N GLY A 277 5.57 5.52 1.48
CA GLY A 277 5.74 4.34 2.33
C GLY A 277 4.56 4.02 3.25
N ILE A 278 3.53 4.87 3.31
CA ILE A 278 2.28 4.54 3.99
C ILE A 278 1.51 3.49 3.19
N LYS A 279 1.01 2.50 3.89
CA LYS A 279 0.04 1.51 3.40
C LYS A 279 -1.19 1.52 4.31
N SER A 280 -2.32 1.13 3.78
CA SER A 280 -3.54 0.97 4.56
C SER A 280 -4.34 -0.24 4.11
N ALA A 281 -5.09 -0.83 5.05
CA ALA A 281 -6.10 -1.83 4.80
C ALA A 281 -7.32 -1.51 5.65
N LEU A 282 -8.51 -1.81 5.15
CA LEU A 282 -9.74 -1.64 5.90
C LEU A 282 -10.40 -3.00 6.08
N TYR A 283 -10.78 -3.33 7.31
CA TYR A 283 -11.50 -4.55 7.60
C TYR A 283 -12.92 -4.25 8.05
N LYS A 284 -13.83 -5.13 7.63
CA LYS A 284 -15.19 -5.22 8.12
C LYS A 284 -15.33 -6.50 8.93
N LYS A 285 -15.72 -6.36 10.19
CA LYS A 285 -16.15 -7.47 11.02
C LYS A 285 -17.67 -7.45 11.15
N SER A 286 -18.32 -8.54 10.76
CA SER A 286 -19.77 -8.69 10.91
C SER A 286 -20.12 -10.11 11.32
N GLY A 287 -20.88 -10.26 12.41
CA GLY A 287 -21.29 -11.58 12.89
C GLY A 287 -20.11 -12.51 13.23
N GLY A 288 -18.97 -11.94 13.64
CA GLY A 288 -17.74 -12.69 13.94
C GLY A 288 -16.82 -12.96 12.75
N VAL A 289 -17.27 -12.74 11.52
CA VAL A 289 -16.45 -12.89 10.31
C VAL A 289 -15.71 -11.59 10.03
N VAL A 290 -14.39 -11.68 9.84
CA VAL A 290 -13.53 -10.56 9.43
C VAL A 290 -13.26 -10.66 7.94
N THR A 291 -13.45 -9.56 7.20
CA THR A 291 -13.23 -9.49 5.76
C THR A 291 -12.48 -8.21 5.43
N GLU A 292 -11.40 -8.33 4.65
CA GLU A 292 -10.69 -7.18 4.09
C GLU A 292 -11.57 -6.53 3.01
N MET A 293 -11.67 -5.21 3.05
CA MET A 293 -12.41 -4.40 2.10
C MET A 293 -11.45 -3.91 1.03
N ASP A 294 -11.82 -4.09 -0.24
CA ASP A 294 -11.04 -3.55 -1.34
C ASP A 294 -10.94 -2.02 -1.24
N ALA A 295 -9.72 -1.52 -1.45
CA ALA A 295 -9.53 -0.10 -1.64
C ALA A 295 -10.20 0.33 -2.96
N ASN A 296 -10.81 1.51 -2.96
CA ASN A 296 -11.30 2.11 -4.19
C ASN A 296 -10.14 2.39 -5.15
N SER A 297 -10.46 2.64 -6.42
CA SER A 297 -9.47 3.06 -7.43
C SER A 297 -8.56 4.17 -6.89
N GLY A 298 -7.25 4.04 -7.14
CA GLY A 298 -6.24 4.95 -6.61
C GLY A 298 -5.76 4.65 -5.18
N GLY A 299 -6.35 3.67 -4.47
CA GLY A 299 -5.81 3.14 -3.20
C GLY A 299 -5.92 4.08 -1.99
N ASN A 300 -6.55 5.24 -2.13
CA ASN A 300 -6.61 6.31 -1.14
C ASN A 300 -8.02 6.48 -0.52
N SER A 301 -8.93 5.54 -0.74
CA SER A 301 -10.24 5.59 -0.11
C SER A 301 -10.89 4.21 0.00
N TYR A 302 -11.87 4.12 0.89
CA TYR A 302 -12.68 2.93 1.08
C TYR A 302 -14.16 3.29 1.13
N THR A 303 -15.01 2.37 0.69
CA THR A 303 -16.45 2.49 0.77
C THR A 303 -17.05 1.23 1.36
N VAL A 304 -17.73 1.36 2.50
CA VAL A 304 -18.38 0.27 3.21
C VAL A 304 -19.89 0.44 3.11
N ASN A 305 -20.50 -0.32 2.22
CA ASN A 305 -21.96 -0.38 2.08
C ASN A 305 -22.59 -1.18 3.23
N GLY A 306 -23.83 -0.82 3.59
CA GLY A 306 -24.55 -1.46 4.69
C GLY A 306 -23.89 -1.22 6.04
N PHE A 307 -23.33 -0.02 6.24
CA PHE A 307 -22.73 0.35 7.52
C PHE A 307 -23.78 0.50 8.63
N SER A 308 -24.97 1.01 8.28
CA SER A 308 -26.09 1.15 9.23
C SER A 308 -26.75 -0.17 9.64
N SER A 309 -26.53 -1.25 8.89
CA SER A 309 -27.04 -2.58 9.21
C SER A 309 -26.10 -3.41 10.08
N LEU A 310 -24.90 -2.93 10.38
CA LEU A 310 -23.96 -3.55 11.31
C LEU A 310 -24.38 -3.34 12.77
N LYS A 311 -24.07 -4.32 13.63
CA LYS A 311 -24.40 -4.31 15.06
C LYS A 311 -23.31 -3.58 15.87
N PRO A 312 -23.55 -2.38 16.45
CA PRO A 312 -22.49 -1.60 17.10
C PRO A 312 -21.74 -2.30 18.25
N ALA A 313 -22.40 -3.27 18.91
CA ALA A 313 -21.87 -4.01 20.05
C ALA A 313 -20.94 -5.17 19.67
N SER A 314 -21.02 -5.71 18.45
CA SER A 314 -20.28 -6.92 18.03
C SER A 314 -19.53 -6.75 16.71
N ASP A 315 -19.99 -5.82 15.87
CA ASP A 315 -19.47 -5.54 14.55
C ASP A 315 -18.65 -4.25 14.60
N GLU A 316 -17.70 -4.14 13.68
CA GLU A 316 -16.80 -2.99 13.62
C GLU A 316 -16.17 -2.87 12.23
N ILE A 317 -15.75 -1.65 11.93
CA ILE A 317 -14.82 -1.38 10.83
C ILE A 317 -13.50 -0.96 11.44
N VAL A 318 -12.39 -1.54 11.00
CA VAL A 318 -11.06 -1.20 11.49
C VAL A 318 -10.16 -0.84 10.33
N LEU A 319 -9.60 0.36 10.39
CA LEU A 319 -8.58 0.85 9.48
C LEU A 319 -7.20 0.56 10.08
N VAL A 320 -6.41 -0.22 9.37
CA VAL A 320 -4.99 -0.44 9.64
C VAL A 320 -4.21 0.58 8.83
N ILE A 321 -3.37 1.39 9.48
CA ILE A 321 -2.42 2.29 8.81
C ILE A 321 -1.02 1.82 9.19
N ALA A 322 -0.17 1.63 8.18
CA ALA A 322 1.19 1.18 8.34
C ALA A 322 2.17 2.18 7.72
N ASN A 323 3.27 2.47 8.41
CA ASN A 323 4.48 2.92 7.75
C ASN A 323 5.30 1.69 7.36
N ALA A 324 5.23 1.31 6.09
CA ALA A 324 5.96 0.18 5.53
C ALA A 324 7.29 0.64 4.90
N SER A 325 8.02 1.54 5.56
CA SER A 325 9.29 2.07 5.09
C SER A 325 10.32 2.21 6.20
N ALA A 326 11.59 2.35 5.81
CA ALA A 326 12.72 2.59 6.71
C ALA A 326 12.85 4.05 7.19
N THR A 327 11.89 4.92 6.90
CA THR A 327 11.93 6.35 7.25
C THR A 327 10.94 6.64 8.38
N ASP A 328 11.40 7.32 9.42
CA ASP A 328 10.54 7.76 10.52
C ASP A 328 9.66 8.94 10.12
N GLY A 329 8.57 9.14 10.88
CA GLY A 329 7.73 10.32 10.77
C GLY A 329 6.88 10.35 9.50
N GLN A 330 6.65 9.20 8.86
CA GLN A 330 5.71 9.13 7.74
C GLN A 330 4.31 9.43 8.22
N GLN A 331 3.59 10.21 7.44
CA GLN A 331 2.28 10.70 7.81
C GLN A 331 1.19 10.16 6.92
N ALA A 332 0.06 9.85 7.54
CA ALA A 332 -1.20 9.61 6.88
C ALA A 332 -2.25 10.53 7.49
N SER A 333 -3.31 10.83 6.75
CA SER A 333 -4.53 11.35 7.35
C SER A 333 -5.75 10.64 6.83
N PHE A 334 -6.78 10.55 7.65
CA PHE A 334 -8.05 9.98 7.27
C PHE A 334 -9.22 10.82 7.78
N ARG A 335 -10.35 10.74 7.09
CA ARG A 335 -11.62 11.34 7.52
C ARG A 335 -12.79 10.60 6.90
N THR A 336 -13.99 10.79 7.46
CA THR A 336 -15.21 10.36 6.78
C THR A 336 -15.77 11.46 5.90
N VAL A 337 -16.31 11.11 4.74
CA VAL A 337 -16.90 12.06 3.79
C VAL A 337 -18.29 11.62 3.34
N SER A 338 -19.11 12.56 2.86
CA SER A 338 -20.39 12.25 2.21
C SER A 338 -20.19 11.70 0.80
N GLU A 339 -19.26 12.27 0.04
CA GLU A 339 -18.92 11.87 -1.33
C GLU A 339 -17.40 11.88 -1.56
N LEU A 340 -16.88 10.80 -2.17
CA LEU A 340 -15.45 10.64 -2.46
C LEU A 340 -15.09 11.21 -3.83
N PHE A 341 -15.82 10.77 -4.85
CA PHE A 341 -15.60 11.13 -6.24
C PHE A 341 -16.37 12.40 -6.61
N PRO A 342 -15.95 13.12 -7.66
CA PRO A 342 -16.74 14.22 -8.19
C PRO A 342 -18.14 13.76 -8.62
N GLY A 343 -19.09 14.68 -8.62
CA GLY A 343 -20.36 14.46 -9.29
C GLY A 343 -20.21 14.33 -10.80
N ALA A 344 -21.32 14.07 -11.49
CA ALA A 344 -21.35 14.10 -12.95
C ALA A 344 -21.25 15.55 -13.48
N PRO A 345 -20.37 15.83 -14.46
CA PRO A 345 -20.46 17.04 -15.26
C PRO A 345 -21.85 17.16 -15.91
N THR A 346 -22.29 18.39 -16.16
CA THR A 346 -23.59 18.68 -16.76
C THR A 346 -23.44 19.58 -18.00
N GLY A 347 -24.53 19.86 -18.71
CA GLY A 347 -24.49 20.81 -19.83
C GLY A 347 -23.54 20.43 -20.97
N VAL A 348 -23.41 19.13 -21.25
CA VAL A 348 -22.46 18.63 -22.27
C VAL A 348 -22.95 18.98 -23.67
N SER A 349 -22.14 19.72 -24.41
CA SER A 349 -22.35 20.07 -25.81
C SER A 349 -21.08 19.79 -26.61
N ALA A 350 -21.24 19.45 -27.88
CA ALA A 350 -20.14 19.15 -28.77
C ALA A 350 -20.25 19.98 -30.05
N THR A 351 -19.11 20.40 -30.59
CA THR A 351 -19.00 21.02 -31.90
C THR A 351 -18.13 20.12 -32.76
N ALA A 352 -18.68 19.63 -33.87
CA ALA A 352 -17.95 18.81 -34.83
C ALA A 352 -16.85 19.60 -35.54
N GLY A 353 -15.73 18.93 -35.80
CA GLY A 353 -14.66 19.38 -36.69
C GLY A 353 -14.18 18.22 -37.57
N ASN A 354 -13.11 18.45 -38.34
CA ASN A 354 -12.55 17.41 -39.20
C ASN A 354 -11.92 16.29 -38.37
N SER A 355 -12.53 15.10 -38.43
CA SER A 355 -12.09 13.91 -37.71
C SER A 355 -11.93 14.13 -36.19
N GLN A 356 -12.67 15.10 -35.64
CA GLN A 356 -12.61 15.49 -34.23
C GLN A 356 -13.92 16.14 -33.76
N ALA A 357 -14.09 16.25 -32.45
CA ALA A 357 -15.13 17.07 -31.85
C ALA A 357 -14.57 17.83 -30.65
N THR A 358 -14.92 19.10 -30.53
CA THR A 358 -14.63 19.93 -29.35
C THR A 358 -15.81 19.86 -28.41
N VAL A 359 -15.62 19.32 -27.20
CA VAL A 359 -16.67 19.07 -26.23
C VAL A 359 -16.56 20.03 -25.05
N SER A 360 -17.65 20.75 -24.81
CA SER A 360 -17.83 21.72 -23.73
C SER A 360 -18.82 21.17 -22.69
N PHE A 361 -18.62 21.52 -21.43
CA PHE A 361 -19.44 21.03 -20.32
C PHE A 361 -19.35 21.94 -19.08
N THR A 362 -20.34 21.85 -18.19
CA THR A 362 -20.27 22.48 -16.87
C THR A 362 -19.63 21.49 -15.88
N PRO A 363 -18.64 21.94 -15.07
CA PRO A 363 -18.10 21.13 -13.97
C PRO A 363 -19.20 20.61 -13.04
N PRO A 364 -18.98 19.46 -12.37
CA PRO A 364 -19.95 18.93 -11.43
C PRO A 364 -20.15 19.88 -10.25
N ALA A 365 -21.36 19.89 -9.69
CA ALA A 365 -21.70 20.73 -8.53
C ALA A 365 -20.91 20.37 -7.26
N SER A 366 -20.42 19.13 -7.17
CA SER A 366 -19.55 18.67 -6.10
C SER A 366 -18.28 18.09 -6.70
N SER A 367 -17.13 18.47 -6.14
CA SER A 367 -15.83 17.86 -6.46
C SER A 367 -15.55 16.59 -5.62
N GLY A 368 -16.49 16.19 -4.76
CA GLY A 368 -16.29 15.12 -3.79
C GLY A 368 -15.26 15.51 -2.72
N ALA A 369 -14.37 14.58 -2.40
CA ALA A 369 -13.39 14.72 -1.32
C ALA A 369 -12.07 15.43 -1.74
N GLY A 370 -11.95 15.86 -3.00
CA GLY A 370 -10.73 16.51 -3.51
C GLY A 370 -11.03 17.49 -4.64
N ALA A 371 -10.02 18.27 -5.02
CA ALA A 371 -10.09 19.12 -6.21
C ALA A 371 -10.14 18.25 -7.48
N ILE A 372 -10.89 18.70 -8.49
CA ILE A 372 -10.94 18.04 -9.80
C ILE A 372 -9.58 18.22 -10.47
N THR A 373 -8.98 17.12 -10.93
CA THR A 373 -7.66 17.08 -11.57
C THR A 373 -7.74 16.87 -13.08
N SER A 374 -8.80 16.23 -13.58
CA SER A 374 -9.00 16.02 -15.01
C SER A 374 -10.45 15.74 -15.38
N TYR A 375 -10.75 15.88 -16.65
CA TYR A 375 -11.97 15.43 -17.30
C TYR A 375 -11.64 14.46 -18.42
N THR A 376 -12.43 13.39 -18.54
CA THR A 376 -12.35 12.45 -19.66
C THR A 376 -13.65 12.49 -20.43
N VAL A 377 -13.56 12.84 -21.72
CA VAL A 377 -14.67 12.79 -22.67
C VAL A 377 -14.59 11.48 -23.42
N THR A 378 -15.69 10.73 -23.49
CA THR A 378 -15.78 9.47 -24.24
C THR A 378 -16.83 9.58 -25.34
N ALA A 379 -16.46 9.22 -26.57
CA ALA A 379 -17.34 9.22 -27.73
C ALA A 379 -18.07 7.89 -27.90
N ALA A 380 -19.35 7.95 -28.29
CA ALA A 380 -20.15 6.80 -28.67
C ALA A 380 -20.80 7.06 -30.05
N PRO A 381 -20.64 6.16 -31.04
CA PRO A 381 -19.96 4.86 -30.97
C PRO A 381 -18.42 4.97 -30.96
N GLY A 382 -17.71 3.84 -30.82
CA GLY A 382 -16.26 3.75 -31.03
C GLY A 382 -15.37 3.97 -29.81
N GLY A 383 -15.86 4.59 -28.73
CA GLY A 383 -15.15 4.65 -27.44
C GLY A 383 -13.90 5.54 -27.42
N MET A 384 -13.70 6.38 -28.43
CA MET A 384 -12.57 7.31 -28.48
C MET A 384 -12.64 8.31 -27.33
N THR A 385 -11.48 8.60 -26.73
CA THR A 385 -11.40 9.45 -25.54
C THR A 385 -10.56 10.69 -25.78
N GLY A 386 -10.98 11.81 -25.22
CA GLY A 386 -10.16 13.02 -25.03
C GLY A 386 -10.03 13.32 -23.55
N THR A 387 -8.86 13.79 -23.11
CA THR A 387 -8.61 14.17 -21.72
C THR A 387 -8.11 15.60 -21.61
N GLY A 388 -8.57 16.35 -20.62
CA GLY A 388 -8.07 17.69 -20.33
C GLY A 388 -8.24 18.09 -18.87
N THR A 389 -7.51 19.10 -18.42
CA THR A 389 -7.63 19.66 -17.06
C THR A 389 -8.73 20.70 -16.93
N GLY A 390 -9.33 21.11 -18.05
CA GLY A 390 -10.39 22.11 -18.13
C GLY A 390 -11.32 21.88 -19.30
N ASN A 391 -12.12 22.90 -19.61
CA ASN A 391 -13.08 22.91 -20.71
C ASN A 391 -12.65 23.98 -21.75
N PRO A 392 -12.69 23.69 -23.06
CA PRO A 392 -13.19 22.46 -23.68
C PRO A 392 -12.14 21.35 -23.80
N VAL A 393 -12.61 20.13 -24.03
CA VAL A 393 -11.77 18.95 -24.33
C VAL A 393 -12.01 18.53 -25.78
N VAL A 394 -10.93 18.31 -26.53
CA VAL A 394 -11.00 17.85 -27.92
C VAL A 394 -10.86 16.33 -27.96
N VAL A 395 -11.78 15.67 -28.66
CA VAL A 395 -11.71 14.23 -28.99
C VAL A 395 -11.32 14.11 -30.46
N THR A 396 -10.19 13.47 -30.75
CA THR A 396 -9.66 13.29 -32.12
C THR A 396 -9.82 11.84 -32.58
N GLY A 397 -9.55 11.57 -33.87
CA GLY A 397 -9.63 10.23 -34.46
C GLY A 397 -11.04 9.78 -34.82
N LEU A 398 -12.02 10.69 -34.76
CA LEU A 398 -13.41 10.39 -35.13
C LEU A 398 -13.53 10.19 -36.64
N SER A 399 -14.45 9.33 -37.08
CA SER A 399 -14.73 9.14 -38.51
C SER A 399 -15.71 10.19 -39.02
N ASN A 400 -15.33 10.91 -40.07
CA ASN A 400 -16.25 11.85 -40.72
C ASN A 400 -17.49 11.12 -41.27
N GLY A 401 -18.64 11.80 -41.24
CA GLY A 401 -19.93 11.24 -41.65
C GLY A 401 -20.58 10.30 -40.63
N THR A 402 -19.89 9.94 -39.55
CA THR A 402 -20.44 9.10 -38.48
C THR A 402 -21.00 9.99 -37.35
N PRO A 403 -22.27 9.84 -36.94
CA PRO A 403 -22.82 10.57 -35.81
C PRO A 403 -22.24 10.07 -34.47
N TYR A 404 -21.79 10.97 -33.61
CA TYR A 404 -21.28 10.68 -32.27
C TYR A 404 -22.04 11.46 -31.20
N THR A 405 -22.20 10.82 -30.04
CA THR A 405 -22.58 11.44 -28.76
C THR A 405 -21.40 11.37 -27.79
N PHE A 406 -21.36 12.28 -26.82
CA PHE A 406 -20.24 12.38 -25.89
C PHE A 406 -20.72 12.40 -24.44
N THR A 407 -20.06 11.62 -23.60
CA THR A 407 -20.21 11.67 -22.13
C THR A 407 -18.92 12.17 -21.51
N VAL A 408 -19.02 12.91 -20.41
CA VAL A 408 -17.87 13.46 -19.68
C VAL A 408 -17.86 12.93 -18.25
N THR A 409 -16.71 12.46 -17.79
CA THR A 409 -16.44 12.19 -16.37
C THR A 409 -15.44 13.21 -15.83
N ALA A 410 -15.61 13.61 -14.57
CA ALA A 410 -14.63 14.38 -13.82
C ALA A 410 -13.87 13.44 -12.87
N ALA A 411 -12.57 13.68 -12.66
CA ALA A 411 -11.75 12.90 -11.74
C ALA A 411 -11.07 13.79 -10.70
N ASN A 412 -10.87 13.23 -9.50
CA ASN A 412 -10.02 13.81 -8.45
C ASN A 412 -8.96 12.78 -8.02
N VAL A 413 -8.19 13.08 -6.96
CA VAL A 413 -7.19 12.18 -6.35
C VAL A 413 -7.73 10.79 -5.96
N TYR A 414 -9.05 10.65 -5.75
CA TYR A 414 -9.68 9.38 -5.41
C TYR A 414 -10.23 8.63 -6.63
N GLY A 415 -10.24 9.23 -7.81
CA GLY A 415 -10.69 8.61 -9.06
C GLY A 415 -11.79 9.38 -9.78
N SER A 416 -12.37 8.74 -10.80
CA SER A 416 -13.44 9.31 -11.64
C SER A 416 -14.82 9.18 -11.00
N GLY A 417 -15.59 10.26 -11.09
CA GLY A 417 -16.99 10.33 -10.71
C GLY A 417 -17.95 9.74 -11.74
N ALA A 418 -19.25 9.93 -11.48
CA ALA A 418 -20.29 9.52 -12.41
C ALA A 418 -20.15 10.24 -13.76
N ALA A 419 -20.51 9.56 -14.85
CA ALA A 419 -20.56 10.15 -16.18
C ALA A 419 -21.76 11.09 -16.30
N SER A 420 -21.60 12.15 -17.11
CA SER A 420 -22.71 12.99 -17.54
C SER A 420 -23.75 12.20 -18.35
N SER A 421 -24.94 12.78 -18.50
CA SER A 421 -25.81 12.40 -19.63
C SER A 421 -25.08 12.62 -20.97
N PRO A 422 -25.36 11.82 -22.01
CA PRO A 422 -24.79 12.03 -23.34
C PRO A 422 -25.17 13.39 -23.92
N SER A 423 -24.26 13.99 -24.69
CA SER A 423 -24.55 15.17 -25.50
C SER A 423 -25.59 14.87 -26.60
N SER A 424 -26.12 15.93 -27.22
CA SER A 424 -26.73 15.81 -28.54
C SER A 424 -25.73 15.22 -29.55
N SER A 425 -26.25 14.49 -30.55
CA SER A 425 -25.43 13.92 -31.62
C SER A 425 -24.81 15.00 -32.49
N VAL A 426 -23.52 14.88 -32.80
CA VAL A 426 -22.84 15.67 -33.82
C VAL A 426 -22.10 14.75 -34.78
N THR A 427 -22.02 15.16 -36.05
CA THR A 427 -21.36 14.38 -37.10
C THR A 427 -20.10 15.12 -37.53
N PRO A 428 -18.90 14.64 -37.17
CA PRO A 428 -17.65 15.14 -37.73
C PRO A 428 -17.74 15.17 -39.24
N PHE A 429 -17.23 16.24 -39.82
CA PHE A 429 -17.20 16.46 -41.25
C PHE A 429 -15.81 16.94 -41.60
N ALA A 430 -15.29 16.51 -42.74
CA ALA A 430 -14.15 17.20 -43.31
C ALA A 430 -14.61 18.64 -43.51
N GLY A 431 -14.09 19.57 -42.72
CA GLY A 431 -14.37 20.99 -42.93
C GLY A 431 -14.13 21.30 -44.41
N THR A 432 -14.91 22.24 -44.97
CA THR A 432 -14.66 22.77 -46.31
C THR A 432 -13.20 23.17 -46.37
N LEU A 433 -12.36 22.36 -47.02
CA LEU A 433 -11.01 22.78 -47.34
C LEU A 433 -11.18 24.03 -48.19
N ALA A 434 -10.37 25.05 -47.97
CA ALA A 434 -10.45 26.24 -48.81
C ALA A 434 -10.20 25.83 -50.27
N GLY A 435 -11.24 25.83 -51.10
CA GLY A 435 -11.20 25.33 -52.47
C GLY A 435 -11.72 23.91 -52.71
N ASP A 436 -12.26 23.23 -51.70
CA ASP A 436 -13.08 22.02 -51.91
C ASP A 436 -14.44 22.44 -52.46
N CYS A 437 -14.63 22.13 -53.73
CA CYS A 437 -15.69 22.67 -54.56
C CYS A 437 -16.93 21.77 -54.54
N ASP A 438 -16.78 20.51 -54.20
CA ASP A 438 -17.89 19.55 -54.14
C ASP A 438 -18.21 19.10 -52.71
N ASN A 439 -17.52 19.66 -51.72
CA ASN A 439 -17.61 19.33 -50.30
C ASN A 439 -17.34 17.84 -50.03
N ASN A 440 -16.55 17.18 -50.87
CA ASN A 440 -16.21 15.77 -50.70
C ASN A 440 -15.14 15.53 -49.61
N GLY A 441 -14.57 16.61 -49.06
CA GLY A 441 -13.56 16.57 -48.01
C GLY A 441 -12.12 16.53 -48.52
N SER A 442 -11.88 16.80 -49.80
CA SER A 442 -10.55 16.86 -50.42
C SER A 442 -10.49 17.94 -51.53
N VAL A 443 -9.39 18.68 -51.62
CA VAL A 443 -9.14 19.54 -52.80
C VAL A 443 -8.43 18.70 -53.85
N THR A 444 -9.17 18.31 -54.88
CA THR A 444 -8.71 17.49 -56.00
C THR A 444 -8.44 18.36 -57.23
N ILE A 445 -7.87 17.75 -58.27
CA ILE A 445 -7.68 18.42 -59.56
C ILE A 445 -9.02 18.78 -60.24
N SER A 446 -10.12 18.09 -59.88
CA SER A 446 -11.47 18.40 -60.34
C SER A 446 -11.95 19.76 -59.81
N ASP A 447 -11.57 20.08 -58.58
CA ASP A 447 -11.91 21.34 -57.91
C ASP A 447 -11.12 22.50 -58.54
N VAL A 448 -9.83 22.28 -58.82
CA VAL A 448 -8.99 23.24 -59.58
C VAL A 448 -9.54 23.49 -60.98
N GLN A 449 -9.95 22.45 -61.70
CA GLN A 449 -10.52 22.58 -63.04
C GLN A 449 -11.85 23.34 -63.02
N SER A 450 -12.69 23.09 -62.02
CA SER A 450 -13.96 23.80 -61.84
C SER A 450 -13.73 25.28 -61.53
N ALA A 451 -12.68 25.61 -60.76
CA ALA A 451 -12.23 26.99 -60.49
C ALA A 451 -11.86 27.76 -61.75
N ILE A 452 -11.00 27.16 -62.56
CA ILE A 452 -10.51 27.77 -63.80
C ILE A 452 -11.67 27.96 -64.79
N ASN A 453 -12.55 26.96 -64.94
CA ASN A 453 -13.69 27.04 -65.85
C ASN A 453 -14.61 28.21 -65.47
N MET A 454 -14.94 28.35 -64.18
CA MET A 454 -15.84 29.39 -63.71
C MET A 454 -15.20 30.79 -63.80
N PHE A 455 -13.89 30.93 -63.54
CA PHE A 455 -13.12 32.16 -63.81
C PHE A 455 -13.14 32.58 -65.28
N LEU A 456 -13.06 31.60 -66.19
CA LEU A 456 -13.09 31.82 -67.64
C LEU A 456 -14.52 32.02 -68.19
N GLY A 457 -15.55 32.04 -67.32
CA GLY A 457 -16.95 32.18 -67.73
C GLY A 457 -17.56 30.92 -68.39
N ILE A 458 -16.87 29.78 -68.29
CA ILE A 458 -17.30 28.47 -68.78
C ILE A 458 -18.01 27.77 -67.62
N LYS A 459 -19.33 27.58 -67.72
CA LYS A 459 -20.10 26.95 -66.62
C LYS A 459 -19.62 25.51 -66.37
N PRO A 460 -19.12 25.17 -65.16
CA PRO A 460 -18.70 23.81 -64.82
C PRO A 460 -19.90 22.89 -64.54
N VAL A 461 -19.63 21.59 -64.40
CA VAL A 461 -20.64 20.55 -64.08
C VAL A 461 -21.12 20.64 -62.62
N LEU A 462 -20.30 21.20 -61.72
CA LEU A 462 -20.60 21.47 -60.31
C LEU A 462 -20.26 22.94 -60.00
N ALA A 463 -21.21 23.71 -59.47
CA ALA A 463 -21.07 25.14 -59.21
C ALA A 463 -20.93 25.43 -57.71
N CYS A 464 -19.83 26.07 -57.30
CA CYS A 464 -19.44 26.10 -55.88
C CYS A 464 -18.48 27.22 -55.48
N MET A 465 -18.16 28.16 -56.37
CA MET A 465 -17.01 29.05 -56.16
C MET A 465 -17.35 30.52 -56.25
N ASP A 466 -18.50 30.88 -55.75
CA ASP A 466 -18.79 32.28 -55.44
C ASP A 466 -18.77 32.42 -53.92
N ILE A 467 -17.56 32.52 -53.35
CA ILE A 467 -17.36 32.51 -51.89
C ILE A 467 -17.72 33.89 -51.30
N ASP A 468 -17.69 34.94 -52.12
CA ASP A 468 -18.06 36.31 -51.75
C ASP A 468 -19.44 36.78 -52.25
N SER A 469 -20.19 35.91 -52.93
CA SER A 469 -21.53 36.18 -53.48
C SER A 469 -21.56 37.29 -54.54
N SER A 470 -20.45 37.56 -55.22
CA SER A 470 -20.30 38.62 -56.22
C SER A 470 -20.83 38.24 -57.62
N GLY A 471 -21.20 36.98 -57.84
CA GLY A 471 -21.71 36.47 -59.11
C GLY A 471 -20.62 36.03 -60.10
N GLY A 472 -19.35 35.98 -59.70
CA GLY A 472 -18.22 35.50 -60.51
C GLY A 472 -17.02 35.07 -59.65
N VAL A 473 -16.07 34.33 -60.23
CA VAL A 473 -14.84 33.91 -59.51
C VAL A 473 -13.73 34.91 -59.78
N SER A 474 -13.04 35.38 -58.74
CA SER A 474 -11.85 36.21 -58.84
C SER A 474 -10.56 35.37 -58.98
N ILE A 475 -9.47 35.98 -59.46
CA ILE A 475 -8.15 35.33 -59.52
C ILE A 475 -7.69 34.86 -58.12
N ALA A 476 -8.01 35.64 -57.08
CA ALA A 476 -7.64 35.33 -55.71
C ALA A 476 -8.33 34.06 -55.18
N GLU A 477 -9.55 33.77 -55.64
CA GLU A 477 -10.29 32.57 -55.26
C GLU A 477 -9.76 31.34 -56.00
N VAL A 478 -9.45 31.46 -57.29
CA VAL A 478 -8.76 30.39 -58.05
C VAL A 478 -7.42 30.04 -57.40
N GLN A 479 -6.65 31.05 -56.96
CA GLN A 479 -5.36 30.83 -56.31
C GLN A 479 -5.51 30.08 -54.98
N LYS A 480 -6.57 30.32 -54.21
CA LYS A 480 -6.82 29.57 -52.97
C LYS A 480 -7.06 28.08 -53.25
N VAL A 481 -7.80 27.74 -54.30
CA VAL A 481 -8.04 26.34 -54.70
C VAL A 481 -6.75 25.67 -55.17
N ILE A 482 -5.95 26.37 -55.97
CA ILE A 482 -4.65 25.86 -56.43
C ILE A 482 -3.69 25.63 -55.24
N ASN A 483 -3.62 26.58 -54.30
CA ASN A 483 -2.80 26.41 -53.11
C ASN A 483 -3.29 25.26 -52.23
N GLY A 484 -4.61 25.10 -52.09
CA GLY A 484 -5.23 23.96 -51.41
C GLY A 484 -4.89 22.62 -52.06
N PHE A 485 -4.90 22.53 -53.40
CA PHE A 485 -4.50 21.33 -54.14
C PHE A 485 -3.00 21.03 -54.03
N LEU A 486 -2.15 22.06 -54.03
CA LEU A 486 -0.70 21.94 -53.97
C LEU A 486 -0.13 21.85 -52.54
N ASN A 487 -0.97 21.96 -51.49
CA ASN A 487 -0.56 22.08 -50.09
C ASN A 487 0.46 23.23 -49.85
N LEU A 488 0.25 24.39 -50.48
CA LEU A 488 1.13 25.56 -50.41
C LEU A 488 0.68 26.62 -49.40
#